data_AF-A0A836B1U7-F1
#
_entry.id   AF-A0A836B1U7-F1
#
_cell.length_a   1.000
_cell.length_b   1.000
_cell.length_c   1.000
_cell.angle_alpha   90.00
_cell.angle_beta   90.00
_cell.angle_gamma   90.00
#
_symmetry.space_group_name_H-M   'P 1'
#
loop_
_entity.id
_entity.type
_entity.pdbx_description
1 polymer ?
#
loop_
_entity_poly.entity_id
_entity_poly.type
_entity_poly.pdbx_seq_one_letter_code
_entity_poly.pdbx_strand_id
1 'polypeptide(L)'
;MAADVVGPVGLHHYYAAVGNRDAKLATLLELLQALQATTNRRHLAICCSSRDTLDAVVHALLQTRAFAVTAIHSDLTEKERELALSNFRRGAFGPPAAAPGSAGPSTGGGGAAGPADGGEAGSLRERGGLDAGAAREVEQLPSVLATTDVTLKALPKELLPVGVSLVVEYELPPSKEVYSRRMQTLFGGGKDRRAQRCVVVDMVEAGAVGAFRALEGFAATPVLEMPVRVEDMFTAQS
;
A
#
# COMPACT_ATOMS: atom_id res chain seq x y z
N MET A 1 -32.69 -15.05 -4.82
CA MET A 1 -32.58 -13.78 -5.56
C MET A 1 -31.82 -12.80 -4.68
N ALA A 2 -30.49 -12.86 -4.68
CA ALA A 2 -29.67 -11.84 -4.03
C ALA A 2 -29.52 -10.71 -5.04
N ALA A 3 -30.07 -9.54 -4.72
CA ALA A 3 -29.90 -8.36 -5.54
C ALA A 3 -28.41 -8.04 -5.60
N ASP A 4 -27.88 -8.03 -6.81
CA ASP A 4 -26.56 -7.55 -7.15
C ASP A 4 -26.41 -6.12 -6.61
N VAL A 5 -25.74 -5.98 -5.46
CA VAL A 5 -25.31 -4.68 -4.94
C VAL A 5 -23.93 -4.37 -5.54
N VAL A 6 -23.85 -4.32 -6.86
CA VAL A 6 -22.79 -3.55 -7.51
C VAL A 6 -23.16 -2.09 -7.31
N GLY A 7 -22.62 -1.51 -6.24
CA GLY A 7 -22.71 -0.07 -6.02
C GLY A 7 -22.22 0.69 -7.26
N PRO A 8 -22.82 1.83 -7.61
CA PRO A 8 -22.54 2.58 -8.86
C PRO A 8 -21.09 3.10 -9.00
N VAL A 9 -20.21 2.81 -8.02
CA VAL A 9 -18.91 3.46 -7.81
C VAL A 9 -17.71 2.52 -7.99
N GLY A 10 -17.91 1.23 -8.31
CA GLY A 10 -16.82 0.24 -8.40
C GLY A 10 -16.10 -0.02 -7.08
N LEU A 11 -16.72 0.41 -5.97
CA LEU A 11 -16.26 0.24 -4.60
C LEU A 11 -17.07 -0.87 -3.93
N HIS A 12 -16.39 -1.82 -3.33
CA HIS A 12 -16.98 -2.90 -2.55
C HIS A 12 -16.51 -2.77 -1.11
N HIS A 13 -17.45 -2.77 -0.18
CA HIS A 13 -17.19 -2.42 1.20
C HIS A 13 -17.55 -3.60 2.09
N TYR A 14 -16.57 -4.06 2.86
CA TYR A 14 -16.73 -5.18 3.78
C TYR A 14 -16.26 -4.80 5.17
N TYR A 15 -16.71 -5.55 6.18
CA TYR A 15 -16.16 -5.47 7.53
C TYR A 15 -15.67 -6.85 8.02
N ALA A 16 -14.59 -6.82 8.79
CA ALA A 16 -14.07 -7.93 9.57
C ALA A 16 -14.41 -7.68 11.05
N ALA A 17 -15.24 -8.54 11.64
CA ALA A 17 -15.51 -8.49 13.07
C ALA A 17 -14.28 -8.98 13.85
N VAL A 18 -13.85 -8.18 14.82
CA VAL A 18 -12.70 -8.47 15.69
C VAL A 18 -13.17 -8.45 17.14
N GLY A 19 -12.75 -9.45 17.92
CA GLY A 19 -13.18 -9.55 19.32
C GLY A 19 -12.77 -8.34 20.17
N ASN A 20 -11.54 -7.86 20.05
CA ASN A 20 -11.02 -6.70 20.78
C ASN A 20 -9.86 -6.06 20.02
N ARG A 21 -9.36 -4.93 20.53
CA ARG A 21 -8.22 -4.21 19.95
C ARG A 21 -6.96 -5.07 19.84
N ASP A 22 -6.69 -5.93 20.80
CA ASP A 22 -5.48 -6.77 20.82
C ASP A 22 -5.50 -7.83 19.71
N ALA A 23 -6.68 -8.33 19.35
CA ALA A 23 -6.88 -9.31 18.28
C ALA A 23 -6.82 -8.69 16.86
N LYS A 24 -6.88 -7.35 16.73
CA LYS A 24 -6.86 -6.69 15.41
C LYS A 24 -5.60 -7.01 14.63
N LEU A 25 -4.44 -6.94 15.29
CA LEU A 25 -3.19 -7.19 14.61
C LEU A 25 -3.10 -8.62 14.08
N ALA A 26 -3.50 -9.61 14.89
CA ALA A 26 -3.55 -11.01 14.47
C ALA A 26 -4.49 -11.20 13.27
N THR A 27 -5.70 -10.65 13.35
CA THR A 27 -6.70 -10.73 12.27
C THR A 27 -6.22 -10.06 10.98
N LEU A 28 -5.52 -8.92 11.09
CA LEU A 28 -4.93 -8.23 9.94
C LEU A 28 -3.89 -9.13 9.27
N LEU A 29 -2.99 -9.75 10.05
CA LEU A 29 -1.95 -10.62 9.50
C LEU A 29 -2.56 -11.86 8.82
N GLU A 30 -3.59 -12.47 9.41
CA GLU A 30 -4.32 -13.58 8.81
C GLU A 30 -4.99 -13.19 7.49
N LEU A 31 -5.66 -12.04 7.44
CA LEU A 31 -6.25 -11.50 6.21
C LEU A 31 -5.18 -11.30 5.13
N LEU A 32 -4.06 -10.67 5.48
CA LEU A 32 -2.99 -10.40 4.53
C LEU A 32 -2.34 -11.70 4.04
N GLN A 33 -2.15 -12.70 4.89
CA GLN A 33 -1.66 -14.03 4.51
C GLN A 33 -2.64 -14.74 3.56
N ALA A 34 -3.95 -14.69 3.85
CA ALA A 34 -4.97 -15.25 2.98
C ALA A 34 -4.94 -14.58 1.59
N LEU A 35 -4.77 -13.25 1.54
CA LEU A 35 -4.64 -12.52 0.28
C LEU A 35 -3.38 -12.89 -0.50
N GLN A 36 -2.26 -13.15 0.18
CA GLN A 36 -1.03 -13.63 -0.45
C GLN A 36 -1.17 -15.02 -1.06
N ALA A 37 -2.00 -15.89 -0.48
CA ALA A 37 -2.28 -17.21 -1.03
C ALA A 37 -3.07 -17.15 -2.34
N THR A 38 -3.70 -16.02 -2.66
CA THR A 38 -4.42 -15.83 -3.93
C THR A 38 -3.46 -15.54 -5.10
N THR A 39 -3.83 -15.97 -6.30
CA THR A 39 -3.00 -15.82 -7.52
C THR A 39 -2.76 -14.36 -7.94
N ASN A 40 -3.59 -13.43 -7.47
CA ASN A 40 -3.50 -12.03 -7.85
C ASN A 40 -2.73 -11.23 -6.80
N ARG A 41 -1.55 -10.71 -7.16
CA ARG A 41 -0.85 -9.74 -6.33
C ARG A 41 -1.64 -8.46 -6.27
N ARG A 42 -2.00 -8.03 -5.06
CA ARG A 42 -2.76 -6.81 -4.82
C ARG A 42 -1.90 -5.81 -4.07
N HIS A 43 -1.91 -4.57 -4.52
CA HIS A 43 -1.36 -3.45 -3.78
C HIS A 43 -2.43 -2.94 -2.83
N LEU A 44 -2.05 -2.79 -1.58
CA LEU A 44 -2.98 -2.46 -0.50
C LEU A 44 -2.45 -1.31 0.36
N ALA A 45 -3.39 -0.58 0.96
CA ALA A 45 -3.10 0.41 1.97
C ALA A 45 -3.75 0.04 3.30
N ILE A 46 -3.08 0.36 4.40
CA ILE A 46 -3.57 0.19 5.76
C ILE A 46 -3.65 1.58 6.39
N CYS A 47 -4.84 1.93 6.85
CA CYS A 47 -5.13 3.22 7.44
C CYS A 47 -5.25 3.11 8.95
N CYS A 48 -4.38 3.84 9.66
CA CYS A 48 -4.36 3.94 11.11
C CYS A 48 -4.74 5.37 11.54
N SER A 49 -5.34 5.52 12.72
CA SER A 49 -5.72 6.83 13.25
C SER A 49 -4.61 7.46 14.09
N SER A 50 -3.71 6.66 14.69
CA SER A 50 -2.57 7.16 15.47
C SER A 50 -1.22 6.67 14.94
N ARG A 51 -0.15 7.36 15.36
CA ARG A 51 1.21 6.98 15.03
C ARG A 51 1.63 5.68 15.71
N ASP A 52 1.34 5.53 16.99
CA ASP A 52 1.70 4.33 17.75
C ASP A 52 1.09 3.06 17.15
N THR A 53 -0.19 3.15 16.73
CA THR A 53 -0.86 2.05 16.04
C THR A 53 -0.18 1.75 14.69
N LEU A 54 0.18 2.79 13.92
CA LEU A 54 0.89 2.61 12.66
C LEU A 54 2.25 1.94 12.88
N ASP A 55 3.04 2.37 13.85
CA ASP A 55 4.36 1.80 14.11
C ASP A 55 4.26 0.34 14.57
N ALA A 56 3.27 0.01 15.41
CA ALA A 56 3.01 -1.36 15.83
C ALA A 56 2.66 -2.28 14.63
N VAL A 57 1.77 -1.82 13.75
CA VAL A 57 1.39 -2.55 12.53
C VAL A 57 2.60 -2.70 11.59
N VAL A 58 3.35 -1.63 11.35
CA VAL A 58 4.54 -1.65 10.49
C VAL A 58 5.58 -2.60 11.05
N HIS A 59 5.87 -2.53 12.35
CA HIS A 59 6.82 -3.42 13.01
C HIS A 59 6.42 -4.88 12.81
N ALA A 60 5.16 -5.23 13.06
CA ALA A 60 4.67 -6.59 12.89
C ALA A 60 4.75 -7.07 11.43
N LEU A 61 4.39 -6.23 10.45
CA LEU A 61 4.51 -6.58 9.03
C LEU A 61 5.97 -6.83 8.63
N LEU A 62 6.90 -6.01 9.11
CA LEU A 62 8.33 -6.19 8.84
C LEU A 62 8.87 -7.51 9.42
N GLN A 63 8.36 -7.97 10.57
CA GLN A 63 8.74 -9.27 11.15
C GLN A 63 8.32 -10.45 10.25
N THR A 64 7.21 -10.33 9.53
CA THR A 64 6.75 -11.42 8.64
C THR A 64 7.68 -11.65 7.44
N ARG A 65 8.44 -10.63 7.04
CA ARG A 65 9.25 -10.59 5.80
C ARG A 65 8.48 -10.97 4.53
N ALA A 66 7.15 -10.90 4.57
CA ALA A 66 6.29 -11.31 3.48
C ALA A 66 5.80 -10.12 2.64
N PHE A 67 6.02 -8.88 3.10
CA PHE A 67 5.52 -7.66 2.46
C PHE A 67 6.63 -6.63 2.28
N ALA A 68 6.57 -5.89 1.18
CA ALA A 68 7.33 -4.66 1.02
C ALA A 68 6.53 -3.50 1.62
N VAL A 69 6.85 -3.12 2.87
CA VAL A 69 6.09 -2.12 3.63
C VAL A 69 6.66 -0.72 3.40
N THR A 70 5.80 0.22 3.03
CA THR A 70 6.08 1.66 3.02
C THR A 70 5.21 2.33 4.07
N ALA A 71 5.81 3.06 5.00
CA ALA A 71 5.09 3.80 6.03
C ALA A 71 5.12 5.30 5.74
N ILE A 72 3.97 5.98 5.83
CA ILE A 72 3.85 7.43 5.71
C ILE A 72 3.16 7.99 6.95
N HIS A 73 3.91 8.74 7.75
CA HIS A 73 3.47 9.33 9.01
C HIS A 73 3.88 10.82 9.12
N SER A 74 3.37 11.51 10.14
CA SER A 74 3.52 12.96 10.34
C SER A 74 4.96 13.45 10.38
N ASP A 75 5.87 12.62 10.90
CA ASP A 75 7.27 13.04 11.15
C ASP A 75 8.13 13.08 9.89
N LEU A 76 7.65 12.51 8.77
CA LEU A 76 8.35 12.61 7.50
C LEU A 76 8.20 14.02 6.95
N THR A 77 9.30 14.60 6.48
CA THR A 77 9.29 15.83 5.69
C THR A 77 8.55 15.64 4.37
N GLU A 78 8.19 16.74 3.70
CA GLU A 78 7.51 16.67 2.40
C GLU A 78 8.29 15.84 1.36
N LYS A 79 9.61 16.06 1.29
CA LYS A 79 10.51 15.30 0.40
C LYS A 79 10.55 13.82 0.75
N GLU A 80 10.58 13.47 2.04
CA GLU A 80 10.57 12.07 2.48
C GLU A 80 9.24 11.39 2.17
N ARG A 81 8.10 12.09 2.32
CA ARG A 81 6.78 11.57 1.94
C ARG A 81 6.68 11.32 0.44
N GLU A 82 7.18 12.25 -0.37
CA GLU A 82 7.23 12.11 -1.83
C GLU A 82 8.10 10.92 -2.25
N LEU A 83 9.29 10.79 -1.66
CA LEU A 83 10.19 9.66 -1.92
C LEU A 83 9.57 8.33 -1.49
N ALA A 84 8.95 8.26 -0.31
CA ALA A 84 8.28 7.07 0.18
C ALA A 84 7.15 6.64 -0.76
N LEU A 85 6.29 7.57 -1.17
CA LEU A 85 5.19 7.27 -2.09
C LEU A 85 5.70 6.88 -3.48
N SER A 86 6.76 7.51 -3.98
CA SER A 86 7.41 7.14 -5.24
C SER A 86 7.97 5.72 -5.20
N ASN A 87 8.61 5.35 -4.09
CA ASN A 87 9.14 4.00 -3.87
C ASN A 87 8.01 2.97 -3.80
N PHE A 88 6.92 3.26 -3.09
CA PHE A 88 5.74 2.41 -3.05
C PHE A 88 5.18 2.19 -4.45
N ARG A 89 4.99 3.26 -5.24
CA ARG A 89 4.45 3.17 -6.60
C ARG A 89 5.35 2.38 -7.53
N ARG A 90 6.67 2.51 -7.42
CA ARG A 90 7.64 1.71 -8.20
C ARG A 90 7.57 0.22 -7.84
N GLY A 91 7.47 -0.10 -6.55
CA GLY A 91 7.32 -1.50 -6.09
C GLY A 91 5.96 -2.10 -6.44
N ALA A 92 4.91 -1.28 -6.41
CA ALA A 92 3.55 -1.70 -6.72
C ALA A 92 3.35 -1.87 -8.24
N PHE A 93 3.56 -0.81 -9.01
CA PHE A 93 3.15 -0.75 -10.42
C PHE A 93 4.31 -0.94 -11.42
N GLY A 94 5.52 -1.20 -10.91
CA GLY A 94 6.74 -1.23 -11.73
C GLY A 94 7.30 0.16 -12.02
N PRO A 95 8.45 0.24 -12.72
CA PRO A 95 9.03 1.52 -13.11
C PRO A 95 8.04 2.28 -14.03
N PRO A 96 7.91 3.62 -13.88
CA PRO A 96 7.13 4.40 -14.82
C PRO A 96 7.67 4.16 -16.23
N ALA A 97 6.77 3.87 -17.18
CA ALA A 97 7.15 3.68 -18.58
C ALA A 97 8.03 4.87 -19.00
N ALA A 98 9.28 4.60 -19.34
CA ALA A 98 10.27 5.62 -19.67
C ALA A 98 9.66 6.58 -20.69
N ALA A 99 9.64 7.88 -20.35
CA ALA A 99 9.15 8.90 -21.25
C ALA A 99 9.91 8.77 -22.60
N PRO A 100 9.21 8.71 -23.75
CA PRO A 100 9.87 8.69 -25.04
C PRO A 100 10.47 10.08 -25.29
N GLY A 101 11.73 10.29 -24.93
CA GLY A 101 12.41 11.56 -25.22
C GLY A 101 13.52 11.94 -24.26
N SER A 102 14.61 11.18 -24.23
CA SER A 102 15.93 11.78 -24.03
C SER A 102 16.96 10.94 -24.79
N ALA A 103 16.90 11.04 -26.12
CA ALA A 103 18.06 10.76 -26.95
C ALA A 103 19.19 11.69 -26.46
N GLY A 104 20.21 11.11 -25.85
CA GLY A 104 21.33 11.86 -25.30
C GLY A 104 22.09 12.61 -26.40
N PRO A 105 22.73 13.75 -26.09
CA PRO A 105 23.77 14.26 -26.96
C PRO A 105 25.00 13.37 -26.83
N SER A 106 25.34 12.68 -27.91
CA SER A 106 26.61 11.99 -28.10
C SER A 106 27.75 13.02 -28.09
N THR A 107 28.39 13.21 -26.95
CA THR A 107 29.68 13.90 -26.84
C THR A 107 30.81 12.93 -27.19
N GLY A 108 31.07 12.77 -28.49
CA GLY A 108 32.27 12.10 -29.00
C GLY A 108 33.41 13.11 -29.14
N GLY A 109 34.19 13.31 -28.08
CA GLY A 109 35.37 14.16 -28.08
C GLY A 109 36.50 13.58 -27.26
N GLY A 110 37.64 13.34 -27.92
CA GLY A 110 38.98 13.41 -27.31
C GLY A 110 39.51 12.12 -26.67
N GLY A 111 40.20 11.31 -27.47
CA GLY A 111 41.24 10.43 -26.96
C GLY A 111 42.57 11.19 -26.83
N ALA A 112 43.26 11.03 -25.71
CA ALA A 112 44.72 11.04 -25.62
C ALA A 112 45.16 10.45 -24.28
N ALA A 113 46.03 9.45 -24.38
CA ALA A 113 46.62 8.68 -23.29
C ALA A 113 47.74 9.44 -22.56
N GLY A 114 47.95 9.09 -21.29
CA GLY A 114 49.17 9.35 -20.55
C GLY A 114 49.40 8.22 -19.54
N PRO A 115 50.59 7.60 -19.47
CA PRO A 115 50.89 6.54 -18.52
C PRO A 115 51.50 7.11 -17.23
N ALA A 116 51.25 6.46 -16.10
CA ALA A 116 52.07 6.60 -14.91
C ALA A 116 52.07 5.30 -14.11
N ASP A 117 53.26 4.99 -13.64
CA ASP A 117 53.82 3.72 -13.21
C ASP A 117 53.79 3.56 -11.68
N GLY A 118 53.73 2.31 -11.21
CA GLY A 118 54.41 1.84 -9.99
C GLY A 118 53.72 1.98 -8.64
N GLY A 119 53.46 0.85 -7.95
CA GLY A 119 53.25 0.83 -6.49
C GLY A 119 52.47 -0.37 -5.90
N GLU A 120 53.19 -1.47 -5.64
CA GLU A 120 52.86 -2.65 -4.83
C GLU A 120 52.35 -2.28 -3.41
N ALA A 121 51.73 -3.10 -2.53
CA ALA A 121 51.14 -4.44 -2.46
C ALA A 121 50.28 -4.43 -1.17
N GLY A 122 49.19 -5.18 -1.12
CA GLY A 122 48.34 -5.23 0.07
C GLY A 122 47.14 -6.16 -0.08
N SER A 123 47.41 -7.47 -0.12
CA SER A 123 46.40 -8.51 -0.06
C SER A 123 45.63 -8.45 1.27
N LEU A 124 44.33 -8.16 1.22
CA LEU A 124 43.37 -8.80 2.12
C LEU A 124 42.10 -9.12 1.32
N ARG A 125 42.03 -10.39 0.90
CA ARG A 125 40.78 -11.03 0.53
C ARG A 125 39.88 -11.08 1.77
N GLU A 126 38.86 -10.23 1.82
CA GLU A 126 37.65 -10.56 2.55
C GLU A 126 36.45 -10.50 1.63
N ARG A 127 35.71 -11.61 1.70
CA ARG A 127 34.54 -11.94 0.92
C ARG A 127 33.38 -11.06 1.38
N GLY A 128 32.86 -10.24 0.48
CA GLY A 128 31.66 -9.44 0.71
C GLY A 128 30.69 -9.50 -0.48
N GLY A 129 30.57 -10.67 -1.12
CA GLY A 129 29.52 -10.93 -2.10
C GLY A 129 28.22 -11.30 -1.38
N LEU A 130 27.60 -10.32 -0.73
CA LEU A 130 26.26 -10.37 -0.13
C LEU A 130 25.72 -8.95 -0.37
N ASP A 131 24.95 -8.67 -1.43
CA ASP A 131 23.49 -8.53 -1.27
C ASP A 131 22.76 -8.36 -2.62
N ALA A 132 23.31 -8.90 -3.71
CA ALA A 132 22.61 -8.88 -5.01
C ALA A 132 21.37 -9.82 -5.03
N GLY A 133 21.29 -10.77 -4.09
CA GLY A 133 20.16 -11.68 -3.92
C GLY A 133 19.00 -11.08 -3.12
N ALA A 134 19.28 -10.38 -2.02
CA ALA A 134 18.27 -9.77 -1.16
C ALA A 134 17.48 -8.65 -1.87
N ALA A 135 18.15 -7.85 -2.70
CA ALA A 135 17.50 -6.81 -3.49
C ALA A 135 16.46 -7.37 -4.49
N ARG A 136 16.72 -8.56 -5.06
CA ARG A 136 15.81 -9.24 -5.99
C ARG A 136 14.62 -9.91 -5.31
N GLU A 137 14.74 -10.28 -4.04
CA GLU A 137 13.67 -10.92 -3.27
C GLU A 137 12.62 -9.89 -2.84
N VAL A 138 13.05 -8.67 -2.49
CA VAL A 138 12.15 -7.55 -2.12
C VAL A 138 11.31 -7.06 -3.32
N GLU A 139 11.82 -7.17 -4.55
CA GLU A 139 11.09 -6.76 -5.77
C GLU A 139 9.85 -7.65 -6.09
N GLN A 140 9.73 -8.82 -5.46
CA GLN A 140 8.61 -9.76 -5.71
C GLN A 140 7.56 -9.78 -4.60
N LEU A 141 7.76 -9.07 -3.49
CA LEU A 141 6.81 -9.06 -2.37
C LEU A 141 5.64 -8.10 -2.64
N PRO A 142 4.40 -8.45 -2.24
CA PRO A 142 3.28 -7.53 -2.32
C PRO A 142 3.57 -6.24 -1.54
N SER A 143 3.36 -5.09 -2.19
CA SER A 143 3.61 -3.78 -1.60
C SER A 143 2.45 -3.35 -0.71
N VAL A 144 2.77 -2.89 0.49
CA VAL A 144 1.82 -2.42 1.51
C VAL A 144 2.14 -0.97 1.86
N LEU A 145 1.16 -0.09 1.76
CA LEU A 145 1.26 1.30 2.21
C LEU A 145 0.56 1.47 3.57
N ALA A 146 1.31 1.67 4.66
CA ALA A 146 0.75 2.06 5.95
C ALA A 146 0.73 3.58 6.07
N THR A 147 -0.41 4.18 6.44
CA THR A 147 -0.56 5.64 6.52
C THR A 147 -1.51 6.09 7.62
N THR A 148 -1.38 7.37 8.01
CA THR A 148 -2.31 8.05 8.93
C THR A 148 -3.19 9.06 8.21
N ASP A 149 -4.27 9.52 8.84
CA ASP A 149 -5.17 10.52 8.25
C ASP A 149 -4.51 11.88 8.03
N VAL A 150 -3.63 12.27 8.95
CA VAL A 150 -2.91 13.55 8.89
C VAL A 150 -2.05 13.59 7.63
N THR A 151 -1.40 12.48 7.29
CA THR A 151 -0.51 12.42 6.13
C THR A 151 -1.23 12.39 4.80
N LEU A 152 -2.44 11.84 4.72
CA LEU A 152 -3.24 11.84 3.48
C LEU A 152 -3.54 13.24 2.96
N LYS A 153 -3.61 14.25 3.84
CA LYS A 153 -3.76 15.67 3.45
C LYS A 153 -2.48 16.27 2.88
N ALA A 154 -1.33 15.74 3.26
CA ALA A 154 -0.01 16.27 2.97
C ALA A 154 0.76 15.46 1.91
N LEU A 155 0.07 14.53 1.22
CA LEU A 155 0.64 13.79 0.10
C LEU A 155 0.75 14.70 -1.14
N PRO A 156 1.83 14.54 -1.94
CA PRO A 156 2.03 15.32 -3.15
C PRO A 156 0.94 15.01 -4.17
N LYS A 157 0.24 16.04 -4.65
CA LYS A 157 -0.91 15.91 -5.56
C LYS A 157 -0.55 15.24 -6.90
N GLU A 158 0.70 15.38 -7.33
CA GLU A 158 1.23 14.80 -8.56
C GLU A 158 1.34 13.28 -8.51
N LEU A 159 1.49 12.72 -7.30
CA LEU A 159 1.57 11.28 -7.10
C LEU A 159 0.22 10.66 -6.75
N LEU A 160 -0.85 11.45 -6.69
CA LEU A 160 -2.21 10.99 -6.44
C LEU A 160 -2.95 10.68 -7.75
N PRO A 161 -3.88 9.72 -7.74
CA PRO A 161 -4.16 8.80 -6.63
C PRO A 161 -3.05 7.77 -6.42
N VAL A 162 -3.00 7.18 -5.23
CA VAL A 162 -2.05 6.09 -4.93
C VAL A 162 -2.33 4.87 -5.83
N GLY A 163 -3.61 4.59 -6.11
CA GLY A 163 -4.03 3.54 -7.03
C GLY A 163 -4.03 2.13 -6.42
N VAL A 164 -4.18 2.01 -5.10
CA VAL A 164 -4.30 0.69 -4.45
C VAL A 164 -5.61 0.02 -4.83
N SER A 165 -5.66 -1.31 -4.76
CA SER A 165 -6.87 -2.10 -5.04
C SER A 165 -7.63 -2.51 -3.77
N LEU A 166 -6.96 -2.47 -2.62
CA LEU A 166 -7.51 -2.82 -1.31
C LEU A 166 -7.11 -1.76 -0.28
N VAL A 167 -8.06 -1.31 0.53
CA VAL A 167 -7.82 -0.50 1.71
C VAL A 167 -8.32 -1.26 2.93
N VAL A 168 -7.45 -1.44 3.92
CA VAL A 168 -7.81 -1.98 5.23
C VAL A 168 -7.87 -0.82 6.22
N GLU A 169 -9.07 -0.53 6.69
CA GLU A 169 -9.33 0.46 7.73
C GLU A 169 -9.08 -0.23 9.08
N TYR A 170 -7.83 -0.20 9.55
CA TYR A 170 -7.44 -0.80 10.83
C TYR A 170 -8.15 -0.10 12.00
N GLU A 171 -8.36 1.21 11.87
CA GLU A 171 -9.22 2.00 12.72
C GLU A 171 -10.28 2.71 11.87
N LEU A 172 -11.55 2.59 12.29
CA LEU A 172 -12.69 3.16 11.59
C LEU A 172 -12.54 4.68 11.42
N PRO A 173 -12.87 5.24 10.25
CA PRO A 173 -12.78 6.68 10.05
C PRO A 173 -13.79 7.40 10.97
N PRO A 174 -13.36 8.41 11.75
CA PRO A 174 -14.22 9.06 12.74
C PRO A 174 -15.28 9.99 12.11
N SER A 175 -15.16 10.32 10.82
CA SER A 175 -16.10 11.19 10.13
C SER A 175 -16.16 10.92 8.63
N LYS A 176 -17.24 11.38 7.99
CA LYS A 176 -17.43 11.33 6.52
C LYS A 176 -16.29 12.00 5.76
N GLU A 177 -15.73 13.10 6.28
CA GLU A 177 -14.64 13.81 5.61
C GLU A 177 -13.37 12.96 5.56
N VAL A 178 -13.05 12.29 6.66
CA VAL A 178 -11.88 11.39 6.74
C VAL A 178 -12.07 10.22 5.79
N TYR A 179 -13.22 9.55 5.83
CA TYR A 179 -13.54 8.46 4.90
C TYR A 179 -13.44 8.88 3.43
N SER A 180 -14.10 9.98 3.05
CA SER A 180 -14.07 10.48 1.68
C SER A 180 -12.64 10.78 1.21
N ARG A 181 -11.79 11.29 2.09
CA ARG A 181 -10.38 11.56 1.80
C ARG A 181 -9.57 10.30 1.62
N ARG A 182 -9.73 9.29 2.50
CA ARG A 182 -9.10 7.96 2.35
C ARG A 182 -9.45 7.37 0.98
N MET A 183 -10.74 7.33 0.64
CA MET A 183 -11.20 6.79 -0.64
C MET A 183 -10.65 7.55 -1.85
N GLN A 184 -10.66 8.89 -1.82
CA GLN A 184 -10.19 9.69 -2.94
C GLN A 184 -8.67 9.62 -3.14
N THR A 185 -7.90 9.62 -2.07
CA THR A 185 -6.42 9.61 -2.15
C THR A 185 -5.88 8.22 -2.50
N LEU A 186 -6.48 7.17 -1.94
CA LEU A 186 -6.00 5.80 -2.10
C LEU A 186 -6.51 5.15 -3.40
N PHE A 187 -7.80 5.28 -3.71
CA PHE A 187 -8.40 4.68 -4.91
C PHE A 187 -8.52 5.63 -6.10
N GLY A 188 -8.58 6.94 -5.87
CA GLY A 188 -8.76 7.93 -6.93
C GLY A 188 -10.21 8.24 -7.30
N GLY A 189 -10.40 8.71 -8.54
CA GLY A 189 -11.70 9.14 -9.05
C GLY A 189 -12.64 7.97 -9.30
N GLY A 190 -13.91 8.27 -9.62
CA GLY A 190 -14.88 7.23 -9.97
C GLY A 190 -14.52 6.46 -11.24
N LYS A 191 -13.80 7.10 -12.18
CA LYS A 191 -13.28 6.46 -13.40
C LYS A 191 -12.21 5.41 -13.08
N ASP A 192 -11.31 5.74 -12.15
CA ASP A 192 -10.22 4.85 -11.72
C ASP A 192 -10.79 3.66 -10.94
N ARG A 193 -11.75 3.91 -10.05
CA ARG A 193 -12.48 2.89 -9.27
C ARG A 193 -13.34 1.95 -10.09
N ARG A 194 -13.74 2.34 -11.31
CA ARG A 194 -14.52 1.46 -12.19
C ARG A 194 -13.63 0.55 -13.02
N ALA A 195 -12.41 0.98 -13.30
CA ALA A 195 -11.42 0.20 -14.04
C ALA A 195 -10.76 -0.89 -13.18
N GLN A 196 -10.56 -0.62 -11.89
CA GLN A 196 -10.06 -1.59 -10.91
C GLN A 196 -11.12 -1.79 -9.81
N ARG A 197 -11.53 -3.02 -9.54
CA ARG A 197 -12.51 -3.31 -8.47
C ARG A 197 -11.88 -2.96 -7.12
N CYS A 198 -12.28 -1.84 -6.54
CA CYS A 198 -11.72 -1.33 -5.28
C CYS A 198 -12.43 -1.97 -4.10
N VAL A 199 -11.67 -2.50 -3.14
CA VAL A 199 -12.22 -3.16 -1.95
C VAL A 199 -11.80 -2.42 -0.69
N VAL A 200 -12.75 -2.17 0.21
CA VAL A 200 -12.50 -1.63 1.55
C VAL A 200 -12.85 -2.68 2.58
N VAL A 201 -11.99 -2.86 3.57
CA VAL A 201 -12.22 -3.76 4.70
C VAL A 201 -12.08 -3.00 6.00
N ASP A 202 -13.16 -2.87 6.74
CA ASP A 202 -13.16 -2.25 8.07
C ASP A 202 -12.94 -3.28 9.18
N MET A 203 -11.97 -3.03 10.05
CA MET A 203 -11.77 -3.86 11.25
C MET A 203 -12.62 -3.33 12.41
N VAL A 204 -13.72 -4.03 12.71
CA VAL A 204 -14.75 -3.59 13.66
C VAL A 204 -14.62 -4.37 14.97
N GLU A 205 -14.31 -3.67 16.06
CA GLU A 205 -14.17 -4.27 17.40
C GLU A 205 -15.53 -4.60 18.02
N ALA A 206 -15.61 -5.65 18.85
CA ALA A 206 -16.78 -5.94 19.65
C ALA A 206 -17.05 -4.78 20.64
N GLY A 207 -18.09 -4.00 20.37
CA GLY A 207 -18.43 -2.78 21.12
C GLY A 207 -18.38 -1.49 20.28
N ALA A 208 -17.76 -1.51 19.10
CA ALA A 208 -17.69 -0.35 18.20
C ALA A 208 -18.96 -0.14 17.35
N VAL A 209 -20.12 -0.64 17.79
CA VAL A 209 -21.38 -0.63 17.01
C VAL A 209 -21.81 0.79 16.66
N GLY A 210 -21.60 1.77 17.55
CA GLY A 210 -21.92 3.17 17.29
C GLY A 210 -21.07 3.77 16.17
N ALA A 211 -19.76 3.52 16.19
CA ALA A 211 -18.85 3.98 15.14
C ALA A 211 -19.13 3.28 13.79
N PHE A 212 -19.42 1.97 13.82
CA PHE A 212 -19.80 1.22 12.64
C PHE A 212 -21.10 1.74 11.99
N ARG A 213 -22.14 2.00 12.80
CA ARG A 213 -23.39 2.61 12.29
C ARG A 213 -23.17 4.00 11.73
N ALA A 214 -22.28 4.79 12.34
CA ALA A 214 -21.93 6.10 11.81
C ALA A 214 -21.27 5.96 10.42
N LEU A 215 -20.34 5.02 10.27
CA LEU A 215 -19.72 4.67 8.99
C LEU A 215 -20.75 4.26 7.95
N GLU A 216 -21.66 3.33 8.26
CA GLU A 216 -22.74 2.93 7.35
C GLU A 216 -23.61 4.12 6.91
N GLY A 217 -23.82 5.09 7.81
CA GLY A 217 -24.59 6.30 7.52
C GLY A 217 -23.95 7.23 6.48
N PHE A 218 -22.64 7.14 6.24
CA PHE A 218 -21.94 7.98 5.26
C PHE A 218 -21.15 7.22 4.19
N ALA A 219 -21.03 5.90 4.31
CA ALA A 219 -20.43 5.05 3.30
C ALA A 219 -21.19 5.16 1.97
N ALA A 220 -20.47 5.04 0.86
CA ALA A 220 -21.07 5.19 -0.47
C ALA A 220 -21.83 3.93 -0.93
N THR A 221 -21.53 2.79 -0.31
CA THR A 221 -22.07 1.47 -0.60
C THR A 221 -22.36 0.77 0.73
N PRO A 222 -23.32 -0.17 0.79
CA PRO A 222 -23.55 -0.91 2.03
C PRO A 222 -22.32 -1.72 2.40
N VAL A 223 -22.06 -1.79 3.71
CA VAL A 223 -20.94 -2.54 4.26
C VAL A 223 -21.40 -3.97 4.51
N LEU A 224 -20.80 -4.92 3.81
CA LEU A 224 -21.15 -6.34 3.89
C LEU A 224 -20.22 -7.07 4.85
N GLU A 225 -20.66 -8.20 5.40
CA GLU A 225 -19.76 -9.07 6.13
C GLU A 225 -18.73 -9.70 5.17
N MET A 226 -17.49 -9.86 5.62
CA MET A 226 -16.46 -10.50 4.82
C MET A 226 -16.86 -11.94 4.44
N PRO A 227 -16.73 -12.31 3.14
CA PRO A 227 -16.96 -13.68 2.72
C PRO A 227 -15.88 -14.61 3.29
N VAL A 228 -16.24 -15.89 3.43
CA VAL A 228 -15.32 -16.95 3.89
C VAL A 228 -14.07 -17.04 3.00
N ARG A 229 -14.23 -16.75 1.70
CA ARG A 229 -13.16 -16.76 0.70
C ARG A 229 -12.80 -15.33 0.33
N VAL A 230 -11.56 -14.92 0.63
CA VAL A 230 -11.09 -13.53 0.40
C VAL A 230 -11.07 -13.16 -1.09
N GLU A 231 -10.96 -14.13 -2.00
CA GLU A 231 -11.06 -13.90 -3.44
C GLU A 231 -12.44 -13.41 -3.87
N ASP A 232 -13.52 -13.82 -3.17
CA ASP A 232 -14.89 -13.49 -3.53
C ASP A 232 -15.16 -11.99 -3.38
N MET A 233 -14.37 -11.30 -2.55
CA MET A 233 -14.41 -9.84 -2.41
C MET A 233 -14.08 -9.14 -3.73
N PHE A 234 -13.24 -9.77 -4.55
CA PHE A 234 -12.67 -9.22 -5.78
C PHE A 234 -13.27 -9.81 -7.06
N THR A 235 -14.11 -10.85 -6.97
CA THR A 235 -14.85 -11.39 -8.11
C THR A 235 -16.26 -10.81 -8.12
N ALA A 236 -16.79 -10.49 -9.30
CA ALA A 236 -18.23 -10.25 -9.42
C ALA A 236 -18.95 -11.55 -9.08
N GLN A 237 -19.84 -11.54 -8.08
CA GLN A 237 -20.80 -12.61 -7.93
C GLN A 237 -21.83 -12.43 -9.04
N SER A 238 -21.62 -13.13 -10.15
CA SER A 238 -22.55 -13.23 -11.28
C SER A 238 -23.81 -13.99 -10.90
#